data_AF-A0A1B0GR66-F1
#
_entry.id   AF-A0A1B0GR66-F1
#
_cell.length_a   1.000
_cell.length_b   1.000
_cell.length_c   1.000
_cell.angle_alpha   90.00
_cell.angle_beta   90.00
_cell.angle_gamma   90.00
#
_symmetry.space_group_name_H-M   'P 1'
#
loop_
_entity.id
_entity.type
_entity.pdbx_description
1 polymer ?
#
loop_
_entity_poly.entity_id
_entity_poly.type
_entity_poly.pdbx_seq_one_letter_code
_entity_poly.pdbx_strand_id
1 'polypeptide(L)'
;MRLLERARKEWFMVGIVVAIGAAKLEPSVGVNGGPLKPEITVSYIAVATIFFNSGLSLKTEELTSALVHLRLHLFIQIFTLAFFPAAIWLFLQLLSVTSINEWLLKGQLRYLIQHLEVFWALL
;
A
#
# COMPACT_ATOMS: atom_id res chain seq x y z
N MET A 1 -11.78 26.83 17.52
CA MET A 1 -11.55 25.74 18.51
C MET A 1 -11.97 24.36 17.97
N ARG A 2 -13.24 24.13 17.59
CA ARG A 2 -13.73 22.82 17.08
C ARG A 2 -12.96 22.20 15.89
N LEU A 3 -12.47 23.02 14.96
CA LEU A 3 -11.69 22.53 13.81
C LEU A 3 -10.31 22.01 14.23
N LEU A 4 -9.66 22.68 15.18
CA LEU A 4 -8.34 22.29 15.68
C LEU A 4 -8.42 20.99 16.48
N GLU A 5 -9.48 20.81 17.26
CA GLU A 5 -9.76 19.57 18.01
C GLU A 5 -10.04 18.39 17.08
N ARG A 6 -10.81 18.61 16.00
CA ARG A 6 -11.04 17.59 14.96
C ARG A 6 -9.75 17.25 14.22
N ALA A 7 -8.96 18.26 13.84
CA ALA A 7 -7.67 18.03 13.19
C ALA A 7 -6.69 17.28 14.09
N ARG A 8 -6.71 17.50 15.40
CA ARG A 8 -5.90 16.74 16.36
C ARG A 8 -6.38 15.30 16.52
N LYS A 9 -7.69 15.06 16.49
CA LYS A 9 -8.25 13.70 16.54
C LYS A 9 -7.89 12.91 15.29
N GLU A 10 -8.01 13.53 14.12
CA GLU A 10 -7.71 12.96 12.80
C GLU A 10 -6.30 13.35 12.31
N TRP A 11 -5.35 13.52 13.23
CA TRP A 11 -4.03 14.07 12.93
C TRP A 11 -3.27 13.27 11.86
N PHE A 12 -3.49 11.95 11.84
CA PHE A 12 -2.90 11.06 10.84
C PHE A 12 -3.42 11.35 9.43
N MET A 13 -4.75 11.49 9.28
CA MET A 13 -5.39 11.83 8.01
C MET A 13 -4.92 13.19 7.50
N VAL A 14 -4.89 14.20 8.39
CA VAL A 14 -4.40 15.53 8.07
C VAL A 14 -2.92 15.49 7.67
N GLY A 15 -2.10 14.71 8.39
CA GLY A 15 -0.69 14.51 8.09
C GLY A 15 -0.45 13.93 6.70
N ILE A 16 -1.24 12.93 6.28
CA ILE A 16 -1.16 12.35 4.93
C ILE A 16 -1.44 13.42 3.87
N VAL A 17 -2.52 14.18 4.01
CA VAL A 17 -2.90 15.21 3.04
C VAL A 17 -1.81 16.28 2.92
N VAL A 18 -1.24 16.71 4.06
CA VAL A 18 -0.13 17.67 4.09
C VAL A 18 1.11 17.09 3.43
N ALA A 19 1.47 15.83 3.68
CA ALA A 19 2.62 15.17 3.08
C ALA A 19 2.47 15.04 1.55
N ILE A 20 1.30 14.66 1.05
CA ILE A 20 1.01 14.62 -0.39
C ILE A 20 1.11 16.03 -1.00
N GLY A 21 0.56 17.04 -0.30
CA GLY A 21 0.67 18.43 -0.73
C GLY A 21 2.13 18.91 -0.82
N ALA A 22 2.94 18.60 0.19
CA ALA A 22 4.37 18.93 0.19
C ALA A 22 5.14 18.22 -0.94
N ALA A 23 4.87 16.92 -1.17
CA ALA A 23 5.48 16.17 -2.27
C ALA A 23 5.10 16.74 -3.65
N LYS A 24 3.89 17.30 -3.78
CA LYS A 24 3.47 17.99 -5.00
C LYS A 24 4.20 19.33 -5.21
N LEU A 25 4.50 20.06 -4.14
CA LEU A 25 5.19 21.35 -4.22
C LEU A 25 6.68 21.19 -4.50
N GLU A 26 7.34 20.21 -3.88
CA GLU A 26 8.76 19.93 -4.08
C GLU A 26 8.98 18.44 -4.39
N PRO A 27 8.74 18.02 -5.64
CA PRO A 27 8.89 16.62 -6.03
C PRO A 27 10.36 16.17 -6.04
N SER A 28 11.33 17.08 -6.21
CA SER A 28 12.75 16.72 -6.34
C SER A 28 13.34 16.10 -5.07
N VAL A 29 12.72 16.36 -3.92
CA VAL A 29 13.13 15.76 -2.64
C VAL A 29 12.82 14.26 -2.60
N GLY A 30 11.68 13.85 -3.19
CA GLY A 30 11.15 12.49 -3.11
C GLY A 30 11.34 11.63 -4.36
N VAL A 31 12.15 12.06 -5.33
CA VAL A 31 12.53 11.21 -6.46
C VAL A 31 13.70 10.30 -6.11
N ASN A 32 13.89 9.25 -6.91
CA ASN A 32 15.02 8.35 -6.73
C ASN A 32 16.35 9.08 -6.89
N GLY A 33 17.27 8.89 -5.95
CA GLY A 33 18.53 9.64 -5.87
C GLY A 33 18.41 11.07 -5.36
N GLY A 34 17.20 11.55 -5.04
CA GLY A 34 16.96 12.85 -4.41
C GLY A 34 17.44 12.89 -2.94
N PRO A 35 17.40 14.07 -2.28
CA PRO A 35 17.84 14.23 -0.89
C PRO A 35 17.24 13.24 0.11
N LEU A 36 15.97 12.88 -0.05
CA LEU A 36 15.30 11.92 0.83
C LEU A 36 15.77 10.48 0.59
N LYS A 37 16.25 10.16 -0.63
CA LYS A 37 16.58 8.80 -1.09
C LYS A 37 15.52 7.77 -0.65
N PRO A 38 14.26 7.93 -1.08
CA PRO A 38 13.15 7.07 -0.67
C PRO A 38 13.42 5.58 -0.90
N GLU A 39 14.25 5.23 -1.87
CA GLU A 39 14.75 3.88 -2.12
C GLU A 39 15.40 3.24 -0.89
N ILE A 40 16.02 4.04 -0.01
CA ILE A 40 16.67 3.59 1.21
C ILE A 40 15.80 3.92 2.42
N THR A 41 15.48 5.20 2.58
CA THR A 41 14.84 5.72 3.80
C THR A 41 13.40 5.22 3.94
N VAL A 42 12.62 5.22 2.87
CA VAL A 42 11.23 4.76 2.90
C VAL A 42 11.20 3.24 2.77
N SER A 43 11.74 2.70 1.67
CA SER A 43 11.59 1.28 1.33
C SER A 43 12.25 0.33 2.34
N TYR A 44 13.34 0.75 3.00
CA TYR A 44 13.99 -0.09 4.01
C TYR A 44 13.75 0.42 5.42
N ILE A 45 14.14 1.66 5.74
CA ILE A 45 14.14 2.12 7.14
C ILE A 45 12.72 2.27 7.66
N ALA A 46 11.85 3.00 6.95
CA ALA A 46 10.47 3.22 7.39
C ALA A 46 9.66 1.92 7.39
N VAL A 47 9.74 1.13 6.32
CA VAL A 47 9.09 -0.19 6.23
C VAL A 47 9.56 -1.10 7.38
N ALA A 48 10.88 -1.27 7.57
CA ALA A 48 11.40 -2.11 8.65
C ALA A 48 10.92 -1.62 10.03
N THR A 49 10.89 -0.31 10.27
CA THR A 49 10.41 0.25 11.54
C THR A 49 8.93 -0.06 11.78
N ILE A 50 8.09 0.09 10.75
CA ILE A 50 6.65 -0.20 10.84
C ILE A 50 6.43 -1.70 11.11
N PHE A 51 7.10 -2.57 10.35
CA PHE A 51 6.97 -4.02 10.52
C PHE A 51 7.53 -4.49 11.87
N PHE A 52 8.64 -3.91 12.33
CA PHE A 52 9.22 -4.22 13.63
C PHE A 52 8.30 -3.81 14.78
N ASN A 53 7.78 -2.57 14.75
CA ASN A 53 6.85 -2.10 15.79
C ASN A 53 5.54 -2.90 15.78
N SER A 54 5.00 -3.20 14.58
CA SER A 54 3.81 -4.03 14.44
C SER A 54 4.06 -5.46 14.94
N GLY A 55 5.23 -6.03 14.60
CA GLY A 55 5.65 -7.37 15.03
C GLY A 55 5.84 -7.49 16.54
N LEU A 56 6.49 -6.52 17.18
CA LEU A 56 6.62 -6.47 18.65
C LEU A 56 5.29 -6.28 19.36
N SER A 57 4.33 -5.61 18.73
CA SER A 57 3.00 -5.40 19.28
C SER A 57 2.08 -6.63 19.15
N LEU A 58 2.48 -7.67 18.41
CA LEU A 58 1.70 -8.90 18.25
C LEU A 58 1.84 -9.79 19.48
N LYS A 59 0.71 -10.12 20.11
CA LYS A 59 0.66 -11.13 21.17
C LYS A 59 0.71 -12.53 20.55
N THR A 60 1.41 -13.46 21.22
CA THR A 60 1.50 -14.86 20.79
C THR A 60 0.14 -15.56 20.73
N GLU A 61 -0.80 -15.14 21.57
CA GLU A 61 -2.20 -15.61 21.56
C GLU A 61 -2.95 -15.24 20.28
N GLU A 62 -2.75 -14.03 19.77
CA GLU A 62 -3.33 -13.58 18.49
C GLU A 62 -2.77 -14.39 17.32
N LEU A 63 -1.46 -14.68 17.36
CA LEU A 63 -0.80 -15.50 16.35
C LEU A 63 -1.34 -16.94 16.33
N THR A 64 -1.58 -17.51 17.51
CA THR A 64 -2.12 -18.86 17.66
C THR A 64 -3.60 -18.90 17.26
N SER A 65 -4.39 -17.90 17.66
CA SER A 65 -5.79 -17.76 17.26
C SER A 65 -5.95 -17.62 15.74
N ALA A 66 -5.06 -16.86 15.09
CA ALA A 66 -5.01 -16.74 13.63
C ALA A 66 -4.80 -18.10 12.95
N LEU A 67 -3.89 -18.93 13.44
CA LEU A 67 -3.63 -20.27 12.89
C LEU A 67 -4.83 -21.22 13.01
N VAL A 68 -5.73 -21.01 13.97
CA VAL A 68 -6.91 -21.86 14.17
C VAL A 68 -8.06 -21.51 13.21
N HIS A 69 -8.09 -20.29 12.67
CA HIS A 69 -9.16 -19.80 11.79
C HIS A 69 -8.83 -19.92 10.29
N LEU A 70 -8.35 -21.09 9.87
CA LEU A 70 -7.90 -21.35 8.50
C LEU A 70 -8.92 -21.00 7.42
N ARG A 71 -10.22 -21.17 7.67
CA ARG A 71 -11.29 -20.82 6.72
C ARG A 71 -11.36 -19.31 6.45
N LEU A 72 -11.19 -18.50 7.49
CA LEU A 72 -11.18 -17.04 7.36
C LEU A 72 -9.92 -16.58 6.63
N HIS A 73 -8.76 -17.15 6.99
CA HIS A 73 -7.50 -16.88 6.31
C HIS A 73 -7.56 -17.25 4.82
N LEU A 74 -8.05 -18.44 4.48
CA LEU A 74 -8.21 -18.86 3.08
C LEU A 74 -9.17 -17.95 2.31
N PHE A 75 -10.27 -17.50 2.93
CA PHE A 75 -11.18 -16.56 2.31
C PHE A 75 -10.50 -15.22 2.02
N ILE A 76 -9.87 -14.61 3.03
CA ILE A 76 -9.15 -13.33 2.88
C ILE A 76 -8.02 -13.49 1.85
N GLN A 77 -7.33 -14.62 1.85
CA GLN A 77 -6.25 -14.93 0.91
C GLN A 77 -6.77 -14.97 -0.52
N ILE A 78 -7.81 -15.74 -0.80
CA ILE A 78 -8.40 -15.82 -2.14
C ILE A 78 -8.96 -14.45 -2.56
N PHE A 79 -9.61 -13.75 -1.65
CA PHE A 79 -10.16 -12.42 -1.93
C PHE A 79 -9.06 -11.42 -2.29
N THR A 80 -7.95 -11.42 -1.55
CA THR A 80 -6.85 -10.48 -1.74
C THR A 80 -5.95 -10.85 -2.91
N LEU A 81 -5.68 -12.14 -3.12
CA LEU A 81 -4.75 -12.61 -4.16
C LEU A 81 -5.39 -12.97 -5.49
N ALA A 82 -6.64 -13.40 -5.51
CA ALA A 82 -7.32 -13.79 -6.74
C ALA A 82 -8.34 -12.74 -7.14
N PHE A 83 -9.27 -12.38 -6.23
CA PHE A 83 -10.36 -11.49 -6.57
C PHE A 83 -9.90 -10.06 -6.85
N PHE A 84 -9.13 -9.42 -5.96
CA PHE A 84 -8.65 -8.05 -6.17
C PHE A 84 -7.83 -7.89 -7.47
N PRO A 85 -6.84 -8.76 -7.75
CA PRO A 85 -6.08 -8.70 -8.99
C PRO A 85 -6.94 -8.91 -10.23
N ALA A 86 -7.86 -9.88 -10.20
CA ALA A 86 -8.79 -10.11 -11.30
C ALA A 86 -9.73 -8.92 -11.51
N ALA A 87 -10.22 -8.30 -10.43
CA ALA A 87 -11.08 -7.13 -10.49
C ALA A 87 -10.35 -5.91 -11.07
N ILE A 88 -9.11 -5.64 -10.62
CA ILE A 88 -8.28 -4.56 -11.18
C ILE A 88 -7.98 -4.84 -12.66
N TRP A 89 -7.63 -6.09 -12.99
CA TRP A 89 -7.37 -6.49 -14.39
C TRP A 89 -8.59 -6.24 -15.29
N LEU A 90 -9.78 -6.68 -14.85
CA LEU A 90 -11.04 -6.45 -15.58
C LEU A 90 -11.38 -4.96 -15.68
N PHE A 91 -11.17 -4.20 -14.60
CA PHE A 91 -11.36 -2.75 -14.59
C PHE A 91 -10.43 -2.04 -15.58
N LEU A 92 -9.16 -2.44 -15.65
CA LEU A 92 -8.20 -1.94 -16.64
C LEU A 92 -8.61 -2.32 -18.07
N GLN A 93 -9.16 -3.52 -18.28
CA GLN A 93 -9.67 -3.93 -19.58
C GLN A 93 -10.87 -3.07 -20.01
N LEU A 94 -11.79 -2.77 -19.10
CA LEU A 94 -12.90 -1.83 -19.36
C LEU A 94 -12.40 -0.43 -19.70
N LEU A 95 -11.39 0.07 -18.98
CA LEU A 95 -10.77 1.37 -19.28
C LEU A 95 -10.02 1.38 -20.61
N SER A 96 -9.48 0.24 -21.06
CA SER A 96 -8.79 0.13 -22.35
C SER A 96 -9.69 0.33 -23.57
N VAL A 97 -11.01 0.19 -23.40
CA VAL A 97 -12.01 0.48 -24.44
C VAL A 97 -12.19 1.99 -24.64
N THR A 98 -11.75 2.81 -23.68
CA THR A 98 -11.81 4.28 -23.77
C THR A 98 -10.52 4.86 -24.37
N SER A 99 -10.51 6.15 -24.73
CA SER A 99 -9.35 6.85 -25.31
C SER A 99 -8.20 7.13 -24.30
N ILE A 100 -8.07 6.32 -23.26
CA ILE A 100 -7.01 6.43 -22.24
C ILE A 100 -5.68 5.93 -22.83
N ASN A 101 -4.58 6.60 -22.47
CA ASN A 101 -3.25 6.29 -22.96
C ASN A 101 -2.84 4.83 -22.65
N GLU A 102 -2.45 4.08 -23.68
CA GLU A 102 -2.02 2.68 -23.55
C GLU A 102 -0.85 2.47 -22.58
N TRP A 103 0.06 3.43 -22.45
CA TRP A 103 1.21 3.34 -21.55
C TRP A 103 0.81 3.41 -20.09
N LEU A 104 -0.27 4.14 -19.77
CA LEU A 104 -0.82 4.18 -18.41
C LEU A 104 -1.44 2.82 -18.05
N LEU A 105 -2.17 2.22 -18.99
CA LEU A 105 -2.79 0.90 -18.82
C LEU A 105 -1.73 -0.22 -18.72
N LYS A 106 -0.72 -0.22 -19.59
CA LYS A 106 0.41 -1.17 -19.59
C LYS A 106 1.27 -1.03 -18.33
N GLY A 107 1.47 0.19 -17.84
CA GLY A 107 2.18 0.47 -16.60
C GLY A 107 1.47 -0.14 -15.39
N GLN A 108 0.17 0.08 -15.25
CA GLN A 108 -0.61 -0.47 -14.13
C GLN A 108 -0.75 -1.98 -14.18
N LEU A 109 -0.88 -2.57 -15.37
CA LEU A 109 -0.90 -4.02 -15.53
C LEU A 109 0.42 -4.67 -15.11
N ARG A 110 1.56 -4.10 -15.50
CA ARG A 110 2.90 -4.59 -15.11
C ARG A 110 3.13 -4.45 -13.62
N TYR A 111 2.67 -3.35 -13.03
CA TYR A 111 2.74 -3.10 -11.59
C TYR A 111 1.91 -4.12 -10.79
N LEU A 112 0.71 -4.43 -11.28
CA LEU A 112 -0.15 -5.45 -10.68
C LEU A 112 0.53 -6.83 -10.69
N ILE A 113 1.11 -7.24 -11.82
CA ILE A 113 1.79 -8.53 -11.96
C ILE A 113 3.01 -8.61 -11.01
N GLN A 114 3.86 -7.59 -10.97
CA GLN A 114 5.03 -7.57 -10.08
C GLN A 114 4.64 -7.61 -8.60
N HIS A 115 3.57 -6.92 -8.18
CA HIS A 115 3.12 -6.97 -6.80
C HIS A 115 2.45 -8.29 -6.42
N LEU A 116 1.77 -8.97 -7.36
CA LEU A 116 1.36 -10.36 -7.11
C LEU A 116 2.57 -11.25 -6.91
N GLU A 117 3.57 -11.20 -7.79
CA GLU A 117 4.77 -12.05 -7.68
C GLU A 117 5.53 -11.84 -6.36
N VAL A 118 5.69 -10.58 -5.93
CA VAL A 118 6.34 -10.25 -4.65
C VAL A 118 5.51 -10.75 -3.47
N PHE A 119 4.18 -10.63 -3.53
CA PHE A 119 3.31 -11.14 -2.47
C PHE A 119 3.30 -12.67 -2.43
N TRP A 120 3.28 -13.37 -3.58
CA TRP A 120 3.41 -14.82 -3.68
C TRP A 120 4.76 -15.32 -3.16
N ALA A 121 5.84 -14.54 -3.33
CA ALA A 121 7.16 -14.88 -2.82
C ALA A 121 7.31 -14.67 -1.29
N LEU A 122 6.40 -13.92 -0.68
CA LEU A 122 6.39 -13.62 0.77
C LEU A 122 5.39 -14.49 1.56
N LEU A 123 4.59 -15.31 0.86
CA LEU A 123 3.65 -16.27 1.47
C LEU A 123 4.25 -17.66 1.61
#